data_AF-T1ATY8-F1
#
_entry.id   AF-T1ATY8-F1
#
_cell.length_a   1.000
_cell.length_b   1.000
_cell.length_c   1.000
_cell.angle_alpha   90.00
_cell.angle_beta   90.00
_cell.angle_gamma   90.00
#
_symmetry.space_group_name_H-M   'P 1'
#
loop_
_entity.id
_entity.type
_entity.pdbx_description
1 polymer ?
#
loop_
_entity_poly.entity_id
_entity_poly.type
_entity_poly.pdbx_seq_one_letter_code
_entity_poly.pdbx_strand_id
1 'polypeptide(L)'
;KLGYKYHWALPDYLQRSARHIASATDAAHAAAVGRAAVEYALAGHNGVIPVIVRGSDVPYRWKIAPAPLARVANHEKKLPRGYITRDGYGITAQARKYLQPLIQGEAYPPY
;
A
#
# COMPACT_ATOMS: atom_id res chain seq x y z
N LYS A 1 10.02 -27.62 -21.56
CA LYS A 1 10.26 -28.77 -20.66
C LYS A 1 8.99 -29.56 -20.32
N LEU A 2 7.81 -28.94 -20.19
CA LEU A 2 6.55 -29.63 -19.85
C LEU A 2 5.60 -29.88 -21.05
N GLY A 3 5.94 -29.43 -22.26
CA GLY A 3 5.14 -29.70 -23.47
C GLY A 3 3.86 -28.88 -23.62
N TYR A 4 3.57 -27.94 -22.72
CA TYR A 4 2.36 -27.11 -22.79
C TYR A 4 2.52 -25.87 -23.68
N LYS A 5 1.49 -25.56 -24.47
CA LYS A 5 1.33 -24.25 -25.12
C LYS A 5 1.08 -23.19 -24.04
N TYR A 6 1.72 -22.04 -24.14
CA TYR A 6 1.60 -20.95 -23.16
C TYR A 6 1.40 -19.59 -23.84
N HIS A 7 0.90 -18.64 -23.05
CA HIS A 7 0.82 -17.23 -23.40
C HIS A 7 1.34 -16.41 -22.22
N TRP A 8 1.93 -15.25 -22.51
CA TRP A 8 2.45 -14.35 -21.49
C TRP A 8 2.27 -12.90 -21.96
N ALA A 9 2.09 -12.01 -21.00
CA ALA A 9 2.01 -10.57 -21.21
C ALA A 9 2.78 -9.87 -20.09
N LEU A 10 3.37 -8.72 -20.41
CA LEU A 10 4.10 -7.88 -19.47
C LEU A 10 3.34 -6.56 -19.31
N PRO A 11 2.75 -6.26 -18.15
CA PRO A 11 1.97 -5.03 -17.95
C PRO A 11 2.84 -3.75 -17.92
N ASP A 12 4.12 -3.84 -17.52
CA ASP A 12 5.07 -2.73 -17.46
C ASP A 12 4.45 -1.45 -16.83
N TYR A 13 4.41 -0.31 -17.51
CA TYR A 13 3.84 0.92 -16.98
C TYR A 13 2.33 0.85 -16.67
N LEU A 14 1.58 -0.04 -17.32
CA LEU A 14 0.13 -0.11 -17.14
C LEU A 14 -0.23 -0.39 -15.67
N GLN A 15 0.51 -1.26 -14.98
CA GLN A 15 0.20 -1.62 -13.58
C GLN A 15 0.37 -0.46 -12.59
N ARG A 16 1.19 0.56 -12.91
CA ARG A 16 1.47 1.71 -12.03
C ARG A 16 0.77 3.00 -12.43
N SER A 17 0.19 3.03 -13.63
CA SER A 17 -0.56 4.18 -14.18
C SER A 17 -2.05 3.89 -14.39
N ALA A 18 -2.56 2.78 -13.85
CA ALA A 18 -3.95 2.34 -13.95
C ALA A 18 -4.92 3.17 -13.08
N ARG A 19 -4.89 4.51 -13.17
CA ARG A 19 -5.80 5.38 -12.41
C ARG A 19 -7.27 5.09 -12.70
N HIS A 20 -7.58 4.59 -13.89
CA HIS A 20 -8.94 4.19 -14.28
C HIS A 20 -9.54 3.08 -13.41
N ILE A 21 -8.75 2.35 -12.60
CA ILE A 21 -9.22 1.32 -11.67
C ILE A 21 -8.43 1.32 -10.35
N ALA A 22 -8.07 2.51 -9.88
CA ALA A 22 -7.32 2.63 -8.63
C ALA A 22 -8.18 2.24 -7.42
N SER A 23 -7.52 1.67 -6.41
CA SER A 23 -8.15 1.40 -5.12
C SER A 23 -8.61 2.70 -4.46
N ALA A 24 -9.85 2.72 -3.99
CA ALA A 24 -10.38 3.81 -3.18
C ALA A 24 -9.61 4.00 -1.87
N THR A 25 -9.16 2.90 -1.27
CA THR A 25 -8.35 2.92 -0.05
C THR A 25 -6.99 3.58 -0.29
N ASP A 26 -6.30 3.21 -1.36
CA ASP A 26 -5.01 3.82 -1.72
C ASP A 26 -5.18 5.32 -2.07
N ALA A 27 -6.21 5.67 -2.85
CA ALA A 27 -6.51 7.06 -3.18
C ALA A 27 -6.78 7.91 -1.93
N ALA A 28 -7.54 7.38 -0.96
CA ALA A 28 -7.82 8.06 0.31
C ALA A 28 -6.56 8.22 1.18
N HIS A 29 -5.73 7.17 1.26
CA HIS A 29 -4.43 7.25 1.94
C HIS A 29 -3.54 8.32 1.33
N ALA A 30 -3.37 8.33 0.01
CA ALA A 30 -2.51 9.27 -0.70
C ALA A 30 -2.93 10.73 -0.46
N ALA A 31 -4.23 11.01 -0.54
CA ALA A 31 -4.76 12.35 -0.25
C ALA A 31 -4.56 12.75 1.23
N ALA A 32 -4.77 11.83 2.16
CA ALA A 32 -4.62 12.10 3.59
C ALA A 32 -3.16 12.34 3.99
N VAL A 33 -2.21 11.59 3.43
CA VAL A 33 -0.77 11.80 3.66
C VAL A 33 -0.34 13.18 3.16
N GLY A 34 -0.77 13.58 1.95
CA GLY A 34 -0.45 14.90 1.40
C GLY A 34 -1.02 16.05 2.25
N ARG A 35 -2.28 15.92 2.69
CA ARG A 35 -2.92 16.89 3.58
C ARG A 35 -2.20 17.02 4.93
N ALA A 36 -1.92 15.89 5.58
CA ALA A 36 -1.24 15.87 6.87
C ALA A 36 0.17 16.44 6.79
N ALA A 37 0.89 16.25 5.68
CA ALA A 37 2.21 16.86 5.48
C ALA A 37 2.15 18.39 5.57
N VAL A 38 1.15 19.00 4.92
CA VAL A 38 0.93 20.46 4.97
C VAL A 38 0.52 20.90 6.37
N GLU A 39 -0.42 20.19 7.00
CA GLU A 39 -0.85 20.49 8.38
C GLU A 39 0.32 20.43 9.37
N TYR A 40 1.19 19.43 9.25
CA TYR A 40 2.37 19.30 10.11
C TYR A 40 3.37 20.44 9.89
N ALA A 41 3.61 20.85 8.64
CA ALA A 41 4.48 21.98 8.34
C ALA A 41 3.92 23.29 8.92
N LEU A 42 2.61 23.53 8.78
CA LEU A 42 1.93 24.71 9.33
C LEU A 42 1.95 24.73 10.87
N ALA A 43 1.90 23.56 11.51
CA ALA A 43 2.05 23.41 12.96
C ALA A 43 3.52 23.53 13.44
N GLY A 44 4.47 23.82 12.54
CA GLY A 44 5.87 24.01 12.88
C GLY A 44 6.67 22.71 13.05
N HIS A 45 6.12 21.55 12.69
CA HIS A 45 6.88 20.31 12.69
C HIS A 45 7.93 20.30 11.58
N ASN A 46 9.15 19.90 11.92
CA ASN A 46 10.25 19.70 10.99
C ASN A 46 10.86 18.30 11.18
N GLY A 47 11.45 17.73 10.12
CA GLY A 47 12.10 16.43 10.18
C GLY A 47 11.15 15.26 10.46
N VAL A 48 9.87 15.39 10.08
CA VAL A 48 8.85 14.35 10.22
C VAL A 48 8.23 13.99 8.87
N ILE A 49 7.74 12.76 8.76
CA ILE A 49 6.97 12.23 7.63
C ILE A 49 5.61 11.75 8.14
N PRO A 50 4.49 12.04 7.46
CA PRO A 50 3.22 11.42 7.79
C PRO A 50 3.23 9.93 7.43
N VAL A 51 2.82 9.08 8.38
CA VAL A 51 2.72 7.63 8.20
C VAL A 51 1.29 7.15 8.38
N ILE A 52 0.91 6.12 7.63
CA ILE A 52 -0.38 5.46 7.76
C ILE A 52 -0.25 4.39 8.87
N VAL A 53 -0.96 4.61 9.97
CA VAL A 53 -1.02 3.68 11.10
C VAL A 53 -2.30 2.87 11.02
N ARG A 54 -2.18 1.58 10.74
CA ARG A 54 -3.31 0.63 10.79
C ARG A 54 -3.72 0.42 12.25
N GLY A 55 -4.99 0.67 12.56
CA GLY A 55 -5.57 0.50 13.90
C GLY A 55 -6.42 -0.76 14.07
N SER A 56 -7.16 -1.17 13.03
CA SER A 56 -7.94 -2.42 13.03
C SER A 56 -8.00 -3.03 11.63
N ASP A 57 -8.17 -4.34 11.56
CA ASP A 57 -8.37 -5.09 10.31
C ASP A 57 -9.85 -5.29 9.98
N VAL A 58 -10.73 -5.40 10.98
CA VAL A 58 -12.17 -5.68 10.81
C VAL A 58 -12.98 -4.87 11.83
N PRO A 59 -13.64 -3.77 11.43
CA PRO A 59 -13.48 -3.10 10.12
C PRO A 59 -12.07 -2.53 9.94
N TYR A 60 -11.61 -2.42 8.70
CA TYR A 60 -10.33 -1.80 8.40
C TYR A 60 -10.34 -0.34 8.81
N ARG A 61 -9.47 0.04 9.75
CA ARG A 61 -9.33 1.41 10.25
C ARG A 61 -7.88 1.82 10.26
N TRP A 62 -7.64 3.07 9.89
CA TRP A 62 -6.31 3.66 9.84
C TRP A 62 -6.38 5.14 10.23
N LYS A 63 -5.23 5.71 10.57
CA LYS A 63 -5.05 7.13 10.83
C LYS A 63 -3.68 7.58 10.33
N ILE A 64 -3.51 8.89 10.16
CA ILE A 64 -2.20 9.47 9.90
C ILE A 64 -1.56 9.88 11.23
N ALA A 65 -0.26 9.64 11.36
CA ALA A 65 0.54 10.10 12.48
C ALA A 65 1.90 10.63 11.97
N PRO A 66 2.55 11.57 12.67
CA PRO A 66 3.90 11.96 12.33
C PRO A 66 4.91 10.90 12.81
N ALA A 67 5.90 10.59 11.98
CA ALA A 67 7.06 9.80 12.37
C ALA A 67 8.36 10.60 12.13
N PRO A 68 9.33 10.57 13.06
CA PRO A 68 10.63 11.21 12.85
C PRO A 68 11.35 10.60 11.65
N LEU A 69 11.84 11.45 10.73
CA LEU A 69 12.54 11.00 9.53
C LEU A 69 13.76 10.12 9.89
N ALA A 70 14.47 10.45 10.96
CA ALA A 70 15.61 9.67 11.45
C ALA A 70 15.26 8.22 11.84
N ARG A 71 14.00 7.90 12.14
CA ARG A 71 13.53 6.54 12.43
C ARG A 71 13.06 5.78 11.19
N VAL A 72 12.93 6.46 10.06
CA VAL A 72 12.43 5.90 8.79
C VAL A 72 13.57 5.78 7.78
N ALA A 73 14.48 6.75 7.76
CA ALA A 73 15.64 6.74 6.89
C ALA A 73 16.43 5.43 7.04
N ASN A 74 16.82 4.85 5.90
CA ASN A 74 17.59 3.58 5.81
C ASN A 74 16.88 2.34 6.36
N HIS A 75 15.61 2.42 6.75
CA HIS A 75 14.82 1.26 7.13
C HIS A 75 13.90 0.84 5.99
N GLU A 76 13.86 -0.48 5.74
CA GLU A 76 13.03 -1.07 4.70
C GLU A 76 11.95 -1.97 5.29
N LYS A 77 10.77 -1.95 4.66
CA LYS A 77 9.73 -2.92 4.95
C LYS A 77 9.91 -4.16 4.07
N LYS A 78 10.65 -5.15 4.59
CA LYS A 78 10.80 -6.45 3.93
C LYS A 78 9.47 -7.22 3.92
N LEU A 79 9.23 -7.97 2.85
CA LEU A 79 8.10 -8.89 2.78
C LEU A 79 8.27 -9.98 3.86
N PRO A 80 7.36 -10.11 4.83
CA PRO A 80 7.52 -11.10 5.91
C PRO A 80 7.57 -12.53 5.36
N ARG A 81 8.45 -13.39 5.88
CA ARG A 81 8.53 -14.80 5.45
C ARG A 81 7.19 -15.53 5.60
N GLY A 82 6.44 -15.22 6.66
CA GLY A 82 5.11 -15.78 6.93
C GLY A 82 4.04 -15.36 5.91
N TYR A 83 4.33 -14.44 4.99
CA TYR A 83 3.40 -14.07 3.93
C TYR A 83 3.44 -15.03 2.74
N ILE A 84 4.47 -15.88 2.65
CA ILE A 84 4.68 -16.81 1.54
C ILE A 84 4.40 -18.23 2.03
N THR A 85 3.71 -19.03 1.23
CA THR A 85 3.44 -20.44 1.53
C THR A 85 4.73 -21.27 1.67
N ARG A 86 4.63 -22.45 2.30
CA ARG A 86 5.78 -23.33 2.56
C ARG A 86 6.50 -23.75 1.28
N ASP A 87 5.74 -24.01 0.21
CA ASP A 87 6.24 -24.37 -1.12
C ASP A 87 6.83 -23.20 -1.92
N GLY A 88 6.60 -21.95 -1.48
CA GLY A 88 7.14 -20.75 -2.10
C GLY A 88 6.32 -20.18 -3.26
N TYR A 89 5.18 -20.78 -3.64
CA TYR A 89 4.45 -20.42 -4.85
C TYR A 89 3.14 -19.65 -4.62
N GLY A 90 2.82 -19.29 -3.37
CA GLY A 90 1.59 -18.57 -3.04
C GLY A 90 1.70 -17.66 -1.82
N ILE A 91 0.62 -16.93 -1.54
CA ILE A 91 0.49 -16.07 -0.36
C ILE A 91 -0.32 -16.76 0.74
N THR A 92 0.01 -16.49 2.00
CA THR A 92 -0.70 -17.04 3.15
C THR A 92 -1.96 -16.25 3.51
N ALA A 93 -2.79 -16.79 4.41
CA ALA A 93 -3.93 -16.06 4.98
C ALA A 93 -3.49 -14.76 5.70
N GLN A 94 -2.31 -14.76 6.31
CA GLN A 94 -1.75 -13.57 6.95
C GLN A 94 -1.45 -12.47 5.91
N ALA A 95 -0.85 -12.85 4.78
CA ALA A 95 -0.62 -11.92 3.67
C ALA A 95 -1.93 -11.37 3.12
N ARG A 96 -2.93 -12.24 2.91
CA ARG A 96 -4.25 -11.85 2.44
C ARG A 96 -4.91 -10.85 3.40
N LYS A 97 -4.89 -11.13 4.71
CA LYS A 97 -5.40 -10.23 5.74
C LYS A 97 -4.71 -8.86 5.71
N TYR A 98 -3.41 -8.83 5.40
CA TYR A 98 -2.67 -7.58 5.29
C TYR A 98 -3.00 -6.81 4.01
N LEU A 99 -2.97 -7.46 2.84
CA LEU A 99 -3.04 -6.83 1.53
C LEU A 99 -4.47 -6.50 1.10
N GLN A 100 -5.43 -7.36 1.43
CA GLN A 100 -6.79 -7.24 0.91
C GLN A 100 -7.49 -5.92 1.25
N PRO A 101 -7.35 -5.35 2.47
CA PRO A 101 -7.90 -4.03 2.77
C PRO A 101 -7.32 -2.90 1.92
N LEU A 102 -6.07 -3.04 1.45
CA LEU A 102 -5.37 -1.98 0.73
C LEU A 102 -5.87 -1.80 -0.71
N ILE A 103 -6.60 -2.78 -1.24
CA ILE A 103 -7.19 -2.75 -2.58
C ILE A 103 -8.71 -2.60 -2.57
N GLN A 104 -9.32 -2.33 -1.41
CA GLN A 104 -10.78 -2.23 -1.30
C GLN A 104 -11.32 -0.94 -1.91
N GLY A 105 -12.47 -1.09 -2.58
CA GLY A 105 -13.23 -0.03 -3.24
C GLY A 105 -12.56 0.54 -4.48
N GLU A 106 -13.34 1.23 -5.29
CA GLU A 106 -12.94 1.81 -6.57
C GLU A 106 -13.06 3.33 -6.53
N ALA A 107 -12.05 4.05 -7.05
CA ALA A 107 -12.05 5.51 -7.11
C ALA A 107 -12.08 6.02 -8.55
N TYR A 108 -13.09 5.70 -9.35
CA TYR A 108 -13.12 6.08 -10.77
C TYR A 108 -12.96 7.59 -11.03
N PRO A 109 -12.20 8.02 -12.05
CA PRO A 109 -12.22 9.41 -12.53
C PRO A 109 -13.55 9.71 -13.25
N PRO A 110 -13.89 11.00 -13.47
CA PRO A 110 -14.97 11.35 -14.40
C PRO A 110 -14.62 10.87 -15.82
N TYR A 111 -15.63 10.40 -16.55
CA TYR A 111 -15.53 9.90 -17.94
C TYR A 111 -16.32 10.77 -18.90
#